data_AF-A0A5J4E1G9-F1
#
_entry.id   AF-A0A5J4E1G9-F1
#
_cell.length_a   1.000
_cell.length_b   1.000
_cell.length_c   1.000
_cell.angle_alpha   90.00
_cell.angle_beta   90.00
_cell.angle_gamma   90.00
#
_symmetry.space_group_name_H-M   'P 1'
#
loop_
_entity.id
_entity.type
_entity.pdbx_description
1 polymer ?
#
loop_
_entity_poly.entity_id
_entity_poly.type
_entity_poly.pdbx_seq_one_letter_code
_entity_poly.pdbx_strand_id
1 'polypeptide(L)'
;MASETTNTRALFAAIFALIVAVSFGVLEPKAAVIGCLLGGIMLAIAISDAQRLIVPDILSLPAIPAGLLLNPLLSVSEPMHVTALVHLAAAILALGLFLCIRYAYKAWRGREGLGLGDVKLAAAAGAWTGLDGFSWVILLAAVLALCFSFFSAARNAGRLRATMAVPFGAFLAPSIWLIWSALQAGLILEPL
;
A
#
# COMPACT_ATOMS: atom_id res chain seq x y z
N MET A 1 10.77 -14.74 -25.32
CA MET A 1 9.53 -13.95 -25.18
C MET A 1 8.38 -14.76 -24.60
N ALA A 2 7.96 -15.91 -25.17
CA ALA A 2 6.87 -16.72 -24.58
C ALA A 2 7.20 -17.26 -23.16
N SER A 3 8.45 -17.69 -22.92
CA SER A 3 8.91 -18.21 -21.62
C SER A 3 8.90 -17.18 -20.49
N GLU A 4 9.28 -15.93 -20.75
CA GLU A 4 9.25 -14.84 -19.76
C GLU A 4 7.82 -14.52 -19.31
N THR A 5 6.86 -14.46 -20.26
CA THR A 5 5.46 -14.17 -19.92
C THR A 5 4.82 -15.28 -19.08
N THR A 6 5.21 -16.53 -19.30
CA THR A 6 4.76 -17.67 -18.50
C THR A 6 5.30 -17.60 -17.08
N ASN A 7 6.58 -17.24 -16.90
CA ASN A 7 7.21 -17.11 -15.59
C ASN A 7 6.60 -15.96 -14.77
N THR A 8 6.31 -14.81 -15.38
CA THR A 8 5.66 -13.68 -14.68
C THR A 8 4.25 -14.04 -14.21
N ARG A 9 3.48 -14.74 -15.05
CA ARG A 9 2.14 -15.20 -14.69
C ARG A 9 2.15 -16.23 -13.56
N ALA A 10 3.09 -17.16 -13.59
CA ALA A 10 3.28 -18.15 -12.53
C ALA A 10 3.66 -17.48 -11.20
N LEU A 11 4.58 -16.50 -11.22
CA LEU A 11 4.95 -15.74 -10.04
C LEU A 11 3.76 -14.97 -9.45
N PHE A 12 2.97 -14.30 -10.30
CA PHE A 12 1.76 -13.61 -9.86
C PHE A 12 0.77 -14.57 -9.18
N ALA A 13 0.50 -15.71 -9.80
CA ALA A 13 -0.39 -16.71 -9.23
C ALA A 13 0.14 -17.26 -7.90
N ALA A 14 1.46 -17.48 -7.78
CA ALA A 14 2.09 -17.94 -6.55
C ALA A 14 1.99 -16.91 -5.42
N ILE A 15 2.25 -15.62 -5.69
CA ILE A 15 2.13 -14.56 -4.68
C ILE A 15 0.66 -14.37 -4.28
N PHE A 16 -0.27 -14.42 -5.24
CA PHE A 16 -1.69 -14.33 -4.92
C PHE A 16 -2.18 -15.54 -4.10
N ALA A 17 -1.73 -16.76 -4.44
CA ALA A 17 -2.02 -17.95 -3.63
C ALA A 17 -1.44 -17.83 -2.22
N LEU A 18 -0.26 -17.24 -2.06
CA LEU A 18 0.30 -16.94 -0.74
C LEU A 18 -0.54 -15.93 0.04
N ILE A 19 -1.01 -14.85 -0.61
CA ILE A 19 -1.93 -13.89 -0.02
C ILE A 19 -3.19 -14.59 0.49
N VAL A 20 -3.79 -15.47 -0.33
CA VAL A 20 -4.97 -16.24 0.06
C VAL A 20 -4.66 -17.15 1.26
N ALA A 21 -3.57 -17.90 1.21
CA ALA A 21 -3.17 -18.80 2.29
C ALA A 21 -2.94 -18.04 3.61
N VAL A 22 -2.27 -16.90 3.57
CA VAL A 22 -2.03 -16.06 4.75
C VAL A 22 -3.34 -15.44 5.27
N SER A 23 -4.19 -14.92 4.38
CA SER A 23 -5.47 -14.33 4.78
C SER A 23 -6.36 -15.35 5.49
N PHE A 24 -6.51 -16.57 4.98
CA PHE A 24 -7.31 -17.61 5.64
C PHE A 24 -6.61 -18.27 6.84
N GLY A 25 -5.28 -18.23 6.89
CA GLY A 25 -4.51 -18.81 8.00
C GLY A 25 -4.45 -17.92 9.25
N VAL A 26 -4.58 -16.60 9.09
CA VAL A 26 -4.37 -15.62 10.16
C VAL A 26 -5.64 -14.84 10.52
N LEU A 27 -6.56 -14.60 9.58
CA LEU A 27 -7.72 -13.73 9.77
C LEU A 27 -9.00 -14.52 10.00
N GLU A 28 -9.98 -13.89 10.68
CA GLU A 28 -11.35 -14.41 10.72
C GLU A 28 -11.93 -14.55 9.29
N PRO A 29 -12.84 -15.50 9.03
CA PRO A 29 -13.32 -15.78 7.67
C PRO A 29 -13.84 -14.57 6.89
N LYS A 30 -14.57 -13.66 7.55
CA LYS A 30 -15.06 -12.41 6.96
C LYS A 30 -13.91 -11.48 6.53
N ALA A 31 -12.90 -11.33 7.40
CA ALA A 31 -11.73 -10.51 7.13
C ALA A 31 -10.79 -11.17 6.12
N ALA A 32 -10.72 -12.50 6.08
CA ALA A 32 -9.93 -13.25 5.11
C ALA A 32 -10.37 -12.99 3.67
N VAL A 33 -11.69 -12.98 3.40
CA VAL A 33 -12.23 -12.68 2.06
C VAL A 33 -11.87 -11.25 1.64
N ILE A 34 -12.03 -10.28 2.54
CA ILE A 34 -11.68 -8.88 2.29
C ILE A 34 -10.15 -8.74 2.10
N GLY A 35 -9.35 -9.47 2.87
CA GLY A 35 -7.90 -9.51 2.75
C GLY A 35 -7.43 -10.08 1.42
N CYS A 36 -8.11 -11.10 0.88
CA CYS A 36 -7.81 -11.61 -0.46
C CYS A 36 -8.08 -10.57 -1.54
N LEU A 37 -9.21 -9.85 -1.43
CA LEU A 37 -9.58 -8.79 -2.36
C LEU A 37 -8.59 -7.62 -2.31
N LEU A 38 -8.32 -7.10 -1.10
CA LEU A 38 -7.33 -6.04 -0.89
C LEU A 38 -5.95 -6.46 -1.39
N GLY A 39 -5.50 -7.67 -1.03
CA GLY A 39 -4.20 -8.20 -1.41
C GLY A 39 -4.06 -8.36 -2.93
N GLY A 40 -5.11 -8.81 -3.61
CA GLY A 40 -5.15 -8.87 -5.08
C GLY A 40 -5.02 -7.49 -5.73
N ILE A 41 -5.75 -6.49 -5.23
CA ILE A 41 -5.67 -5.10 -5.70
C ILE A 41 -4.26 -4.55 -5.46
N MET A 42 -3.71 -4.70 -4.25
CA MET A 42 -2.39 -4.21 -3.89
C MET A 42 -1.28 -4.89 -4.69
N LEU A 43 -1.38 -6.20 -4.93
CA LEU A 43 -0.45 -6.93 -5.78
C LEU A 43 -0.47 -6.41 -7.23
N ALA A 44 -1.66 -6.20 -7.79
CA ALA A 44 -1.81 -5.66 -9.14
C ALA A 44 -1.24 -4.24 -9.27
N ILE A 45 -1.49 -3.38 -8.27
CA ILE A 45 -0.89 -2.04 -8.19
C ILE A 45 0.63 -2.13 -8.10
N ALA A 46 1.15 -2.97 -7.21
CA ALA A 46 2.60 -3.08 -6.98
C ALA A 46 3.35 -3.53 -8.23
N ILE A 47 2.79 -4.48 -8.98
CA ILE A 47 3.37 -4.96 -10.25
C ILE A 47 3.31 -3.86 -11.31
N SER A 48 2.17 -3.17 -11.43
CA SER A 48 2.02 -2.06 -12.39
C SER A 48 3.04 -0.95 -12.11
N ASP A 49 3.22 -0.59 -10.84
CA ASP A 49 4.17 0.43 -10.43
C ASP A 49 5.62 -0.02 -10.63
N ALA A 50 5.96 -1.25 -10.28
CA ALA A 50 7.31 -1.80 -10.48
C ALA A 50 7.71 -1.89 -11.97
N GLN A 51 6.76 -2.14 -12.87
CA GLN A 51 7.03 -2.29 -14.30
C GLN A 51 6.97 -0.97 -15.07
N ARG A 52 6.04 -0.08 -14.70
CA ARG A 52 5.69 1.10 -15.52
C ARG A 52 5.75 2.42 -14.75
N LEU A 53 6.01 2.41 -13.45
CA LEU A 53 5.93 3.57 -12.56
C LEU A 53 4.56 4.25 -12.61
N ILE A 54 3.51 3.44 -12.75
CA ILE A 54 2.11 3.89 -12.85
C ILE A 54 1.27 3.09 -11.88
N VAL A 55 0.62 3.79 -10.95
CA VAL A 55 -0.47 3.28 -10.11
C VAL A 55 -1.79 3.46 -10.88
N PRO A 56 -2.49 2.38 -11.27
CA PRO A 56 -3.71 2.47 -12.06
C PRO A 56 -4.86 3.08 -11.28
N ASP A 57 -5.49 4.13 -11.83
CA ASP A 57 -6.65 4.79 -11.23
C ASP A 57 -7.84 3.86 -11.05
N ILE A 58 -8.02 2.90 -11.97
CA ILE A 58 -9.07 1.87 -11.91
C ILE A 58 -8.93 0.95 -10.69
N LEU A 59 -7.74 0.88 -10.08
CA LEU A 59 -7.48 0.09 -8.87
C LEU A 59 -7.40 0.98 -7.62
N SER A 60 -6.70 2.10 -7.70
CA SER A 60 -6.45 2.96 -6.54
C SER A 60 -7.70 3.75 -6.11
N LEU A 61 -8.48 4.28 -7.05
CA LEU A 61 -9.66 5.09 -6.71
C LEU A 61 -10.78 4.27 -6.08
N PRO A 62 -11.15 3.08 -6.59
CA PRO A 62 -12.18 2.25 -5.94
C PRO A 62 -11.72 1.67 -4.59
N ALA A 63 -10.41 1.53 -4.36
CA ALA A 63 -9.89 1.03 -3.10
C ALA A 63 -10.21 1.97 -1.91
N ILE A 64 -10.30 3.29 -2.13
CA ILE A 64 -10.61 4.26 -1.08
C ILE A 64 -12.02 4.03 -0.50
N PRO A 65 -13.12 4.14 -1.27
CA PRO A 65 -14.46 3.88 -0.73
C PRO A 65 -14.62 2.43 -0.28
N ALA A 66 -13.94 1.46 -0.90
CA ALA A 66 -13.96 0.08 -0.42
C ALA A 66 -13.43 -0.03 1.02
N GLY A 67 -12.31 0.62 1.35
CA GLY A 67 -11.79 0.64 2.71
C GLY A 67 -12.73 1.32 3.71
N LEU A 68 -13.34 2.44 3.31
CA LEU A 68 -14.30 3.17 4.15
C LEU A 68 -15.59 2.40 4.42
N LEU A 69 -16.02 1.53 3.48
CA LEU A 69 -17.23 0.74 3.63
C LEU A 69 -16.99 -0.60 4.31
N LEU A 70 -15.85 -1.26 4.05
CA LEU A 70 -15.59 -2.62 4.51
C LEU A 70 -15.03 -2.68 5.93
N ASN A 71 -14.19 -1.71 6.34
CA ASN A 71 -13.64 -1.71 7.71
C ASN A 71 -14.70 -1.57 8.81
N PRO A 72 -15.70 -0.68 8.69
CA PRO A 72 -16.74 -0.59 9.71
C PRO A 72 -17.59 -1.85 9.86
N LEU A 73 -17.66 -2.71 8.82
CA LEU A 73 -18.35 -4.01 8.88
C LEU A 73 -17.53 -5.09 9.60
N LEU A 74 -16.22 -4.89 9.73
CA LEU A 74 -15.32 -5.80 10.41
C LEU A 74 -15.12 -5.44 11.89
N SER A 75 -15.22 -4.17 12.24
CA SER A 75 -15.11 -3.67 13.61
C SER A 75 -16.22 -4.25 14.50
N VAL A 76 -15.83 -4.86 15.61
CA VAL A 76 -16.75 -5.40 16.63
C VAL A 76 -16.73 -4.54 17.90
N SER A 77 -15.61 -3.87 18.17
CA SER A 77 -15.35 -3.15 19.42
C SER A 77 -15.90 -1.72 19.41
N GLU A 78 -15.87 -1.06 18.25
CA GLU A 78 -16.24 0.35 18.11
C GLU A 78 -17.53 0.53 17.30
N PRO A 79 -18.34 1.57 17.58
CA PRO A 79 -19.50 1.88 16.77
C PRO A 79 -19.10 2.15 15.32
N MET A 80 -19.85 1.56 14.39
CA MET A 80 -19.59 1.62 12.94
C MET A 80 -19.33 3.05 12.42
N HIS A 81 -20.05 4.05 12.93
CA HIS A 81 -19.90 5.45 12.52
C HIS A 81 -18.59 6.07 13.01
N VAL A 82 -18.09 5.69 14.18
CA VAL A 82 -16.81 6.16 14.72
C VAL A 82 -15.67 5.62 13.87
N THR A 83 -15.66 4.31 13.61
CA THR A 83 -14.66 3.67 12.73
C THR A 83 -14.67 4.32 11.34
N ALA A 84 -15.85 4.53 10.74
CA ALA A 84 -15.95 5.16 9.43
C ALA A 84 -15.37 6.59 9.42
N LEU A 85 -15.64 7.39 10.46
CA LEU A 85 -15.11 8.76 10.57
C LEU A 85 -13.59 8.79 10.76
N VAL A 86 -13.03 7.90 11.59
CA VAL A 86 -11.58 7.79 11.82
C VAL A 86 -10.87 7.42 10.52
N HIS A 87 -11.37 6.43 9.80
CA HIS A 87 -10.79 5.99 8.53
C HIS A 87 -10.93 7.06 7.44
N LEU A 88 -12.04 7.80 7.41
CA LEU A 88 -12.22 8.94 6.51
C LEU A 88 -11.23 10.06 6.83
N ALA A 89 -11.07 10.42 8.10
CA ALA A 89 -10.10 11.41 8.54
C ALA A 89 -8.67 10.98 8.18
N ALA A 90 -8.33 9.71 8.39
CA ALA A 90 -7.04 9.14 8.00
C ALA A 90 -6.80 9.24 6.49
N ALA A 91 -7.79 8.91 5.66
CA ALA A 91 -7.70 9.02 4.21
C ALA A 91 -7.45 10.47 3.75
N ILE A 92 -8.18 11.43 4.33
CA ILE A 92 -8.04 12.87 4.01
C ILE A 92 -6.66 13.38 4.46
N LEU A 93 -6.22 13.02 5.66
CA LEU A 93 -4.92 13.43 6.19
C LEU A 93 -3.78 12.82 5.37
N ALA A 94 -3.87 11.55 5.00
CA ALA A 94 -2.92 10.89 4.13
C ALA A 94 -2.81 11.58 2.76
N LEU A 95 -3.96 11.89 2.15
CA LEU A 95 -4.03 12.63 0.88
C LEU A 95 -3.36 14.00 1.01
N GLY A 96 -3.74 14.77 2.03
CA GLY A 96 -3.21 16.11 2.28
C GLY A 96 -1.70 16.11 2.54
N LEU A 97 -1.21 15.18 3.37
CA LEU A 97 0.20 15.02 3.68
C LEU A 97 1.01 14.70 2.43
N PHE A 98 0.56 13.74 1.63
CA PHE A 98 1.28 13.32 0.41
C PHE A 98 1.25 14.40 -0.68
N LEU A 99 0.14 15.15 -0.80
CA LEU A 99 0.09 16.34 -1.66
C LEU A 99 1.07 17.41 -1.19
N CYS A 100 1.11 17.70 0.11
CA CYS A 100 2.03 18.67 0.70
C CYS A 100 3.48 18.29 0.39
N ILE A 101 3.87 17.03 0.62
CA ILE A 101 5.21 16.51 0.29
C ILE A 101 5.50 16.66 -1.20
N ARG A 102 4.56 16.26 -2.07
CA ARG A 102 4.71 16.37 -3.54
C ARG A 102 4.96 17.82 -3.98
N TYR A 103 4.16 18.77 -3.50
CA TYR A 103 4.30 20.18 -3.88
C TYR A 103 5.53 20.85 -3.26
N ALA A 104 5.82 20.58 -1.99
CA ALA A 104 7.01 21.10 -1.31
C ALA A 104 8.29 20.61 -2.00
N TYR A 105 8.35 19.31 -2.35
CA TYR A 105 9.48 18.76 -3.10
C TYR A 105 9.60 19.39 -4.49
N LYS A 106 8.48 19.56 -5.21
CA LYS A 106 8.47 20.20 -6.53
C LYS A 106 8.95 21.64 -6.47
N ALA A 107 8.52 22.40 -5.46
CA ALA A 107 8.96 23.78 -5.25
C ALA A 107 10.46 23.87 -4.94
N TRP A 108 10.99 22.94 -4.13
CA TRP A 108 12.40 22.97 -3.73
C TRP A 108 13.36 22.44 -4.81
N ARG A 109 12.99 21.38 -5.52
CA ARG A 109 13.88 20.67 -6.48
C ARG A 109 13.56 20.96 -7.94
N GLY A 110 12.50 21.73 -8.22
CA GLY A 110 12.07 22.08 -9.58
C GLY A 110 11.53 20.90 -10.41
N ARG A 111 11.35 19.73 -9.80
CA ARG A 111 10.92 18.48 -10.47
C ARG A 111 10.00 17.68 -9.56
N GLU A 112 9.15 16.86 -10.15
CA GLU A 112 8.22 16.02 -9.38
C GLU A 112 8.97 14.85 -8.73
N GLY A 113 8.85 14.71 -7.41
CA GLY A 113 9.49 13.64 -6.64
C GLY A 113 8.59 12.43 -6.39
N LEU A 114 7.28 12.67 -6.23
CA LEU A 114 6.27 11.67 -5.89
C LEU A 114 5.13 11.75 -6.91
N GLY A 115 4.64 10.62 -7.43
CA GLY A 115 3.55 10.60 -8.40
C GLY A 115 2.19 10.91 -7.77
N LEU A 116 1.23 11.42 -8.56
CA LEU A 116 -0.16 11.52 -8.10
C LEU A 116 -0.78 10.15 -7.81
N GLY A 117 -0.29 9.09 -8.44
CA GLY A 117 -0.68 7.72 -8.15
C GLY A 117 -0.38 7.33 -6.71
N ASP A 118 0.83 7.65 -6.21
CA ASP A 118 1.24 7.38 -4.83
C ASP A 118 0.39 8.16 -3.82
N VAL A 119 0.03 9.40 -4.16
CA VAL A 119 -0.86 10.24 -3.34
C VAL A 119 -2.24 9.58 -3.17
N LYS A 120 -2.83 9.05 -4.25
CA LYS A 120 -4.10 8.32 -4.20
C LYS A 120 -3.97 7.02 -3.42
N LEU A 121 -2.86 6.31 -3.59
CA LEU A 121 -2.58 5.07 -2.86
C LEU A 121 -2.38 5.31 -1.36
N ALA A 122 -1.79 6.45 -0.97
CA ALA A 122 -1.70 6.86 0.43
C ALA A 122 -3.08 7.18 1.02
N ALA A 123 -3.97 7.83 0.26
CA ALA A 123 -5.35 8.02 0.68
C ALA A 123 -6.07 6.67 0.89
N ALA A 124 -5.84 5.70 0.00
CA ALA A 124 -6.33 4.34 0.18
C ALA A 124 -5.73 3.69 1.44
N ALA A 125 -4.43 3.86 1.70
CA ALA A 125 -3.79 3.38 2.92
C ALA A 125 -4.53 3.89 4.17
N GLY A 126 -4.77 5.19 4.28
CA GLY A 126 -5.51 5.77 5.40
C GLY A 126 -6.95 5.23 5.51
N ALA A 127 -7.65 5.07 4.38
CA ALA A 127 -9.01 4.50 4.37
C ALA A 127 -9.04 3.04 4.87
N TRP A 128 -7.98 2.27 4.58
CA TRP A 128 -7.89 0.88 4.99
C TRP A 128 -7.38 0.70 6.41
N THR A 129 -6.34 1.41 6.82
CA THR A 129 -5.62 1.14 8.07
C THR A 129 -5.89 2.14 9.20
N GLY A 130 -6.71 3.17 8.97
CA GLY A 130 -6.94 4.23 9.94
C GLY A 130 -5.67 5.07 10.20
N LEU A 131 -5.72 5.93 11.23
CA LEU A 131 -4.63 6.86 11.54
C LEU A 131 -3.37 6.14 12.03
N ASP A 132 -3.53 5.21 12.98
CA ASP A 132 -2.41 4.53 13.60
C ASP A 132 -1.73 3.57 12.61
N GLY A 133 -2.53 2.77 11.90
CA GLY A 133 -2.03 1.87 10.88
C GLY A 133 -1.36 2.60 9.72
N PHE A 134 -1.83 3.80 9.35
CA PHE A 134 -1.23 4.56 8.24
C PHE A 134 0.23 4.92 8.53
N SER A 135 0.56 5.25 9.78
CA SER A 135 1.94 5.55 10.20
C SER A 135 2.85 4.33 10.01
N TRP A 136 2.38 3.14 10.39
CA TRP A 136 3.09 1.88 10.17
C TRP A 136 3.24 1.55 8.69
N VAL A 137 2.22 1.81 7.86
CA VAL A 137 2.29 1.61 6.41
C VAL A 137 3.39 2.46 5.80
N ILE A 138 3.44 3.76 6.12
CA ILE A 138 4.48 4.66 5.59
C ILE A 138 5.85 4.19 6.05
N LEU A 139 6.01 3.87 7.33
CA LEU A 139 7.29 3.43 7.90
C LEU A 139 7.80 2.18 7.18
N LEU A 140 6.95 1.15 7.05
CA LEU A 140 7.30 -0.09 6.39
C LEU A 140 7.66 0.15 4.91
N ALA A 141 6.84 0.91 4.19
CA ALA A 141 7.09 1.24 2.79
C ALA A 141 8.41 2.00 2.60
N ALA A 142 8.68 2.98 3.46
CA ALA A 142 9.91 3.78 3.42
C ALA A 142 11.15 2.93 3.73
N VAL A 143 11.08 2.06 4.74
CA VAL A 143 12.18 1.13 5.08
C VAL A 143 12.46 0.18 3.92
N LEU A 144 11.42 -0.44 3.33
CA LEU A 144 11.58 -1.34 2.20
C LEU A 144 12.19 -0.63 0.97
N ALA A 145 11.69 0.56 0.65
CA ALA A 145 12.22 1.37 -0.45
C ALA A 145 13.67 1.80 -0.22
N LEU A 146 14.02 2.16 1.01
CA LEU A 146 15.37 2.57 1.40
C LEU A 146 16.34 1.38 1.35
N CYS A 147 15.96 0.23 1.90
CA CYS A 147 16.75 -1.01 1.82
C CYS A 147 16.99 -1.39 0.37
N PHE A 148 15.93 -1.41 -0.46
CA PHE A 148 16.04 -1.70 -1.89
C PHE A 148 17.02 -0.75 -2.59
N SER A 149 16.89 0.56 -2.34
CA SER A 149 17.77 1.58 -2.89
C SER A 149 19.22 1.36 -2.45
N PHE A 150 19.46 1.08 -1.18
CA PHE A 150 20.81 0.81 -0.64
C PHE A 150 21.46 -0.43 -1.27
N PHE A 151 20.74 -1.55 -1.35
CA PHE A 151 21.24 -2.78 -1.98
C PHE A 151 21.51 -2.58 -3.47
N SER A 152 20.64 -1.85 -4.17
CA SER A 152 20.86 -1.50 -5.58
C SER A 152 22.09 -0.62 -5.76
N ALA A 153 22.37 0.29 -4.82
CA ALA A 153 23.57 1.15 -4.83
C ALA A 153 24.85 0.33 -4.71
N ALA A 154 24.85 -0.60 -3.74
CA ALA A 154 25.99 -1.45 -3.43
C ALA A 154 26.32 -2.39 -4.61
N ARG A 155 25.31 -2.96 -5.27
CA ARG A 155 25.51 -3.85 -6.42
C ARG A 155 25.99 -3.13 -7.69
N ASN A 156 25.57 -1.89 -7.89
CA ASN A 156 25.91 -1.12 -9.09
C ASN A 156 27.12 -0.19 -8.90
N ALA A 157 27.98 -0.46 -7.92
CA ALA A 157 29.20 0.32 -7.62
C ALA A 157 28.94 1.84 -7.52
N GLY A 158 27.82 2.24 -6.89
CA GLY A 158 27.49 3.66 -6.70
C GLY A 158 26.90 4.37 -7.93
N ARG A 159 26.57 3.68 -9.03
CA ARG A 159 25.88 4.26 -10.20
C ARG A 159 24.38 4.52 -10.01
N LEU A 160 23.92 4.71 -8.77
CA LEU A 160 22.59 5.29 -8.57
C LEU A 160 22.66 6.75 -8.95
N ARG A 161 22.19 7.07 -10.16
CA ARG A 161 21.91 8.46 -10.48
C ARG A 161 20.80 8.92 -9.53
N ALA A 162 20.99 10.06 -8.87
CA ALA A 162 19.99 10.73 -8.05
C ALA A 162 18.70 11.15 -8.82
N THR A 163 18.58 10.75 -10.08
CA THR A 163 17.45 10.94 -10.99
C THR A 163 16.69 9.64 -11.29
N MET A 164 17.15 8.47 -10.83
CA MET A 164 16.37 7.24 -10.99
C MET A 164 15.12 7.31 -10.11
N ALA A 165 13.96 7.23 -10.76
CA ALA A 165 12.68 7.15 -10.07
C ALA A 165 12.57 5.78 -9.39
N VAL A 166 12.32 5.77 -8.09
CA VAL A 166 12.04 4.55 -7.32
C VAL A 166 10.53 4.32 -7.37
N PRO A 167 10.05 3.10 -7.72
CA PRO A 167 8.64 2.75 -7.68
C PRO A 167 8.15 2.69 -6.23
N PHE A 168 7.77 3.84 -5.66
CA PHE A 168 7.34 3.91 -4.26
C PHE A 168 6.03 3.15 -4.04
N GLY A 169 5.10 3.23 -4.99
CA GLY A 169 3.84 2.47 -4.99
C GLY A 169 4.04 0.95 -4.89
N ALA A 170 5.12 0.42 -5.47
CA ALA A 170 5.47 -1.01 -5.38
C ALA A 170 5.83 -1.47 -3.96
N PHE A 171 6.29 -0.56 -3.09
CA PHE A 171 6.54 -0.83 -1.67
C PHE A 171 5.35 -0.41 -0.79
N LEU A 172 4.64 0.66 -1.17
CA LEU A 172 3.49 1.16 -0.43
C LEU A 172 2.31 0.19 -0.49
N ALA A 173 1.95 -0.32 -1.68
CA ALA A 173 0.81 -1.22 -1.86
C ALA A 173 0.88 -2.51 -0.99
N PRO A 174 1.96 -3.31 -1.01
CA PRO A 174 2.04 -4.50 -0.15
C PRO A 174 2.09 -4.13 1.33
N SER A 175 2.65 -2.97 1.70
CA SER A 175 2.65 -2.48 3.08
C SER A 175 1.23 -2.23 3.59
N ILE A 176 0.33 -1.70 2.76
CA ILE A 176 -1.09 -1.52 3.11
C ILE A 176 -1.72 -2.85 3.48
N TRP A 177 -1.58 -3.87 2.64
CA TRP A 177 -2.17 -5.19 2.88
C TRP A 177 -1.59 -5.86 4.13
N LEU A 178 -0.26 -5.78 4.32
CA LEU A 178 0.42 -6.38 5.47
C LEU A 178 -0.04 -5.75 6.78
N ILE A 179 -0.02 -4.41 6.87
CA ILE A 179 -0.40 -3.70 8.10
C ILE A 179 -1.89 -3.87 8.38
N TRP A 180 -2.75 -3.76 7.36
CA TRP A 180 -4.18 -4.02 7.53
C TRP A 180 -4.45 -5.43 8.05
N SER A 181 -3.82 -6.45 7.45
CA SER A 181 -3.96 -7.83 7.91
C SER A 181 -3.45 -8.01 9.34
N ALA A 182 -2.33 -7.36 9.70
CA ALA A 182 -1.80 -7.42 11.05
C ALA A 182 -2.72 -6.77 12.09
N LEU A 183 -3.39 -5.66 11.75
CA LEU A 183 -4.41 -5.03 12.59
C LEU A 183 -5.61 -5.97 12.78
N GLN A 184 -6.13 -6.53 11.69
CA GLN A 184 -7.26 -7.47 11.75
C GLN A 184 -6.94 -8.77 12.51
N ALA A 185 -5.67 -9.16 12.56
CA ALA A 185 -5.20 -10.31 13.34
C ALA A 185 -4.96 -10.00 14.82
N GLY A 186 -5.07 -8.74 15.25
CA GLY A 186 -4.70 -8.29 16.60
C GLY A 186 -3.20 -8.37 16.90
N LEU A 187 -2.34 -8.41 15.86
CA LEU A 187 -0.88 -8.49 16.00
C LEU A 187 -0.24 -7.12 16.32
N ILE A 188 -0.90 -6.03 15.94
CA ILE A 188 -0.51 -4.66 16.28
C ILE A 188 -1.46 -4.20 17.38
N LEU A 189 -0.90 -3.90 18.55
CA LEU A 189 -1.67 -3.39 19.69
C LEU A 189 -2.26 -2.02 19.31
N GLU A 190 -3.58 -1.89 19.35
CA GLU A 190 -4.19 -0.57 19.42
C GLU A 190 -3.74 0.09 20.74
N PRO A 191 -3.26 1.35 20.72
CA PRO A 191 -2.92 2.02 21.95
C PRO A 191 -4.17 2.12 22.84
N LEU A 192 -4.03 1.64 24.09
CA LEU A 192 -5.02 1.65 25.17
C LEU A 192 -5.63 3.04 25.42
#